data_AF-A0A2E8H9Y1-F1
#
_entry.id   AF-A0A2E8H9Y1-F1
#
_cell.length_a   1.000
_cell.length_b   1.000
_cell.length_c   1.000
_cell.angle_alpha   90.00
_cell.angle_beta   90.00
_cell.angle_gamma   90.00
#
_symmetry.space_group_name_H-M   'P 1'
#
loop_
_entity.id
_entity.type
_entity.pdbx_description
1 polymer ?
#
loop_
_entity_poly.entity_id
_entity_poly.type
_entity_poly.pdbx_seq_one_letter_code
_entity_poly.pdbx_strand_id
1 'polypeptide(L)'
;MTVISRSAASALDTRLRTELWLRIEQRLADGETLATGRHFQSAIESAYRDFTGQVPPAQVRERLRRLVRDVNAERPDTYLARGVQNAVRKAFAHGVENLHWDQVRVQRHGSASIRRFLRRSKIRGFLHEIRLDPDLINVYACVRAADTLAGPLLDAETVISTASTPHKAAALPPLPSPFLLDEADELDGPGEGGRGQAVDPLVADGPPSLQLFDGLQNISGEYDGLMRTLIQHKELVVGGDEGDRTRLMTALMGSPGFLQLSVAAMERRDPEMRKLSERLPPYDQAPEKLQSKDALKIEESFVDDLRRLSPADYEQKLESKDDMERTRAMTDVNGLIHLLDQLMEATPFRRKVRLLIGNRVLQGSGSEIESIYRAGASVAVSRAKAEVMLRQKLEPVFVDASTEEEEAVRKRSQALLMSMEQKLVAEVDAEADEVMDTLRRAGATSDSAGATDPAEEEELTEIEKSRGALLTQVAVRVDGRPQTISGVVMPDPDDSKRMVLAERDPESGELVAQKRKRRLRYVNQLPDGSWQALTG
;
A
#
# COMPACT_ATOMS: atom_id res chain seq x y z
N MET A 1 -10.23 61.15 -3.39
CA MET A 1 -9.04 60.29 -3.28
C MET A 1 -8.66 60.20 -1.80
N THR A 2 -9.10 59.14 -1.14
CA THR A 2 -8.89 58.94 0.30
C THR A 2 -7.84 57.86 0.46
N VAL A 3 -6.68 58.24 0.96
CA VAL A 3 -5.56 57.33 1.22
C VAL A 3 -5.90 56.51 2.46
N ILE A 4 -6.37 55.28 2.25
CA ILE A 4 -6.59 54.31 3.31
C ILE A 4 -5.21 53.85 3.80
N SER A 5 -4.89 54.26 5.03
CA SER A 5 -3.63 53.98 5.72
C SER A 5 -3.34 52.48 5.82
N ARG A 6 -2.08 52.12 5.53
CA ARG A 6 -1.52 50.76 5.50
C ARG A 6 -1.37 50.14 6.90
N SER A 7 -2.49 49.85 7.56
CA SER A 7 -2.55 49.01 8.76
C SER A 7 -3.55 47.85 8.62
N ALA A 8 -3.77 47.40 7.38
CA ALA A 8 -4.79 46.40 6.99
C ALA A 8 -4.18 45.02 6.63
N ALA A 9 -3.05 44.63 7.23
CA ALA A 9 -2.43 43.31 7.00
C ALA A 9 -3.05 42.18 7.86
N SER A 10 -3.97 42.50 8.77
CA SER A 10 -4.57 41.54 9.70
C SER A 10 -5.97 41.11 9.25
N ALA A 11 -6.12 39.81 9.01
CA ALA A 11 -7.34 39.10 8.61
C ALA A 11 -7.84 39.33 7.16
N LEU A 12 -8.09 38.22 6.45
CA LEU A 12 -8.96 38.26 5.27
C LEU A 12 -10.33 38.76 5.76
N ASP A 13 -10.71 39.97 5.34
CA ASP A 13 -11.99 40.57 5.73
C ASP A 13 -13.14 39.57 5.51
N THR A 14 -14.08 39.52 6.45
CA THR A 14 -15.19 38.56 6.41
C THR A 14 -15.99 38.70 5.12
N ARG A 15 -16.20 39.93 4.66
CA ARG A 15 -16.87 40.20 3.38
C ARG A 15 -16.14 39.56 2.20
N LEU A 16 -14.82 39.70 2.16
CA LEU A 16 -14.00 39.09 1.12
C LEU A 16 -14.09 37.56 1.17
N ARG A 17 -14.02 36.95 2.35
CA ARG A 17 -14.16 35.48 2.50
C ARG A 17 -15.50 34.98 1.95
N THR A 18 -16.60 35.64 2.30
CA THR A 18 -17.94 35.29 1.82
C THR A 18 -18.03 35.37 0.30
N GLU A 19 -17.53 36.45 -0.30
CA GLU A 19 -17.55 36.63 -1.75
C GLU A 19 -16.71 35.56 -2.48
N LEU A 20 -15.53 35.22 -1.95
CA LEU A 20 -14.69 34.18 -2.54
C LEU A 20 -15.40 32.83 -2.56
N TRP A 21 -16.06 32.46 -1.46
CA TRP A 21 -16.79 31.19 -1.40
C TRP A 21 -18.06 31.18 -2.24
N LEU A 22 -18.75 32.31 -2.38
CA LEU A 22 -19.87 32.43 -3.32
C LEU A 22 -19.43 32.13 -4.76
N ARG A 23 -18.25 32.61 -5.17
CA ARG A 23 -17.68 32.30 -6.50
C ARG A 23 -17.26 30.83 -6.64
N ILE A 24 -16.76 30.21 -5.57
CA ILE A 24 -16.50 28.76 -5.55
C ILE A 24 -17.80 27.97 -5.72
N GLU A 25 -18.87 28.38 -5.03
CA GLU A 25 -20.18 27.75 -5.14
C GLU A 25 -20.73 27.85 -6.58
N GLN A 26 -20.62 29.03 -7.20
CA GLN A 26 -21.01 29.21 -8.61
C GLN A 26 -20.21 28.29 -9.54
N ARG A 27 -18.88 28.23 -9.39
CA ARG A 27 -18.02 27.33 -10.17
C ARG A 27 -18.40 25.86 -10.03
N LEU A 28 -18.75 25.43 -8.82
CA LEU A 28 -19.25 24.08 -8.57
C LEU A 28 -20.62 23.84 -9.22
N ALA A 29 -21.51 24.82 -9.18
CA ALA A 29 -22.82 24.76 -9.84
C ALA A 29 -22.67 24.66 -11.37
N ASP A 30 -21.70 25.36 -11.94
CA ASP A 30 -21.35 25.32 -13.37
C ASP A 30 -20.65 24.00 -13.77
N GLY A 31 -20.37 23.11 -12.81
CA GLY A 31 -19.83 21.79 -13.09
C GLY A 31 -18.30 21.70 -13.08
N GLU A 32 -17.61 22.68 -12.51
CA GLU A 32 -16.16 22.63 -12.37
C GLU A 32 -15.71 21.52 -11.40
N THR A 33 -14.60 20.86 -11.75
CA THR A 33 -14.07 19.71 -11.03
C THR A 33 -13.07 20.15 -9.97
N LEU A 34 -13.53 20.28 -8.73
CA LEU A 34 -12.69 20.65 -7.58
C LEU A 34 -12.53 19.46 -6.63
N ALA A 35 -11.79 18.44 -7.04
CA ALA A 35 -11.65 17.20 -6.26
C ALA A 35 -10.59 17.21 -5.14
N THR A 36 -9.67 18.20 -5.12
CA THR A 36 -8.54 18.23 -4.17
C THR A 36 -8.36 19.60 -3.54
N GLY A 37 -7.69 19.67 -2.39
CA GLY A 37 -7.35 20.95 -1.75
C GLY A 37 -6.55 21.88 -2.67
N ARG A 38 -5.71 21.34 -3.56
CA ARG A 38 -4.96 22.11 -4.57
C ARG A 38 -5.90 22.73 -5.62
N HIS A 39 -6.92 22.00 -6.07
CA HIS A 39 -7.93 22.54 -6.99
C HIS A 39 -8.70 23.70 -6.35
N PHE A 40 -9.17 23.53 -5.11
CA PHE A 40 -9.84 24.60 -4.36
C PHE A 40 -8.92 25.79 -4.12
N GLN A 41 -7.64 25.56 -3.79
CA GLN A 41 -6.67 26.65 -3.63
C GLN A 41 -6.50 27.45 -4.92
N SER A 42 -6.33 26.77 -6.06
CA SER A 42 -6.21 27.44 -7.36
C SER A 42 -7.48 28.23 -7.70
N ALA A 43 -8.65 27.64 -7.45
CA ALA A 43 -9.94 28.25 -7.70
C ALA A 43 -10.16 29.51 -6.85
N ILE A 44 -9.84 29.47 -5.55
CA ILE A 44 -10.04 30.59 -4.64
C ILE A 44 -9.01 31.71 -4.87
N GLU A 45 -7.80 31.37 -5.31
CA GLU A 45 -6.79 32.35 -5.74
C GLU A 45 -7.20 33.05 -7.06
N SER A 46 -7.84 32.32 -7.98
CA SER A 46 -8.44 32.92 -9.19
C SER A 46 -9.57 33.86 -8.80
N ALA A 47 -10.51 33.40 -7.97
CA ALA A 47 -11.62 34.23 -7.49
C ALA A 47 -11.13 35.51 -6.77
N TYR A 48 -10.03 35.41 -6.01
CA TYR A 48 -9.38 36.57 -5.38
C TYR A 48 -8.86 37.56 -6.41
N ARG A 49 -8.18 37.06 -7.45
CA ARG A 49 -7.68 37.91 -8.54
C ARG A 49 -8.81 38.61 -9.26
N ASP A 50 -9.88 37.88 -9.57
CA ASP A 50 -11.02 38.41 -10.30
C ASP A 50 -11.79 39.45 -9.48
N PHE A 51 -11.86 39.29 -8.16
CA PHE A 51 -12.57 40.22 -7.28
C PHE A 51 -11.75 41.46 -6.92
N THR A 52 -10.44 41.32 -6.70
CA THR A 52 -9.57 42.42 -6.24
C THR A 52 -8.77 43.08 -7.35
N GLY A 53 -8.67 42.44 -8.53
CA GLY A 53 -7.78 42.85 -9.61
C GLY A 53 -6.29 42.56 -9.34
N GLN A 54 -5.95 41.88 -8.24
CA GLN A 54 -4.55 41.67 -7.80
C GLN A 54 -4.23 40.19 -7.59
N VAL A 55 -2.99 39.80 -7.87
CA VAL A 55 -2.49 38.46 -7.53
C VAL A 55 -2.31 38.36 -6.02
N PRO A 56 -2.84 37.32 -5.34
CA PRO A 56 -2.74 37.22 -3.89
C PRO A 56 -1.26 37.14 -3.46
N PRO A 57 -0.81 37.97 -2.51
CA PRO A 57 0.55 37.90 -1.96
C PRO A 57 0.74 36.60 -1.16
N ALA A 58 1.98 36.17 -0.94
CA ALA A 58 2.29 34.88 -0.32
C ALA A 58 1.58 34.65 1.03
N GLN A 59 1.50 35.68 1.87
CA GLN A 59 0.80 35.61 3.15
C GLN A 59 -0.71 35.38 2.99
N VAL A 60 -1.32 35.96 1.94
CA VAL A 60 -2.74 35.77 1.63
C VAL A 60 -2.97 34.37 1.07
N ARG A 61 -2.10 33.86 0.19
CA ARG A 61 -2.19 32.48 -0.32
C ARG A 61 -2.17 31.45 0.80
N GLU A 62 -1.28 31.63 1.78
CA GLU A 62 -1.21 30.74 2.94
C GLU A 62 -2.49 30.81 3.80
N ARG A 63 -3.10 31.99 3.94
CA ARG A 63 -4.39 32.13 4.63
C ARG A 63 -5.54 31.51 3.83
N LEU A 64 -5.56 31.66 2.51
CA LEU A 64 -6.55 31.03 1.62
C LEU A 64 -6.44 29.52 1.64
N ARG A 65 -5.21 28.98 1.64
CA ARG A 65 -4.96 27.54 1.78
C ARG A 65 -5.51 27.00 3.10
N ARG A 66 -5.25 27.69 4.22
CA ARG A 66 -5.82 27.33 5.53
C ARG A 66 -7.35 27.39 5.51
N LEU A 67 -7.93 28.47 4.96
CA LEU A 67 -9.37 28.63 4.83
C LEU A 67 -10.01 27.48 4.03
N VAL A 68 -9.42 27.10 2.90
CA VAL A 68 -9.88 25.95 2.09
C VAL A 68 -9.84 24.66 2.89
N ARG A 69 -8.73 24.40 3.59
CA ARG A 69 -8.58 23.20 4.40
C ARG A 69 -9.62 23.15 5.52
N ASP A 70 -9.82 24.28 6.22
CA ASP A 70 -10.72 24.35 7.36
C ASP A 70 -12.18 24.20 6.91
N VAL A 71 -12.60 24.86 5.83
CA VAL A 71 -13.96 24.73 5.27
C VAL A 71 -14.24 23.34 4.73
N ASN A 72 -13.30 22.73 4.00
CA ASN A 72 -13.47 21.37 3.49
C ASN A 72 -13.47 20.32 4.61
N ALA A 73 -12.80 20.59 5.73
CA ALA A 73 -12.84 19.72 6.91
C ALA A 73 -14.15 19.87 7.70
N GLU A 74 -14.70 21.09 7.79
CA GLU A 74 -15.95 21.36 8.50
C GLU A 74 -17.18 20.88 7.71
N ARG A 75 -17.17 21.03 6.38
CA ARG A 75 -18.31 20.74 5.49
C ARG A 75 -17.88 19.99 4.21
N PRO A 76 -17.37 18.75 4.34
CA PRO A 76 -16.94 17.96 3.19
C PRO A 76 -18.09 17.62 2.24
N ASP A 77 -19.31 17.49 2.76
CA ASP A 77 -20.55 17.22 2.03
C ASP A 77 -20.98 18.37 1.10
N THR A 78 -20.63 19.61 1.44
CA THR A 78 -21.11 20.79 0.72
C THR A 78 -20.25 21.10 -0.50
N TYR A 79 -18.93 21.23 -0.31
CA TYR A 79 -18.04 21.69 -1.37
C TYR A 79 -17.25 20.52 -1.98
N LEU A 80 -16.57 19.74 -1.15
CA LEU A 80 -15.69 18.66 -1.62
C LEU A 80 -16.47 17.55 -2.32
N ALA A 81 -17.59 17.10 -1.74
CA ALA A 81 -18.47 16.11 -2.35
C ALA A 81 -18.99 16.57 -3.72
N ARG A 82 -19.43 17.83 -3.84
CA ARG A 82 -19.87 18.41 -5.12
C ARG A 82 -18.73 18.46 -6.14
N GLY A 83 -17.54 18.88 -5.74
CA GLY A 83 -16.37 18.94 -6.61
C GLY A 83 -15.94 17.57 -7.14
N VAL A 84 -15.98 16.55 -6.29
CA VAL A 84 -15.74 15.15 -6.67
C VAL A 84 -16.88 14.60 -7.54
N GLN A 85 -18.14 14.90 -7.20
CA GLN A 85 -19.30 14.51 -7.99
C GLN A 85 -19.22 15.07 -9.41
N ASN A 86 -18.79 16.33 -9.59
CA ASN A 86 -18.56 16.91 -10.90
C ASN A 86 -17.49 16.15 -11.69
N ALA A 87 -16.42 15.68 -11.03
CA ALA A 87 -15.37 14.88 -11.66
C ALA A 87 -15.88 13.50 -12.07
N VAL A 88 -16.61 12.81 -11.19
CA VAL A 88 -17.26 11.52 -11.48
C VAL A 88 -18.24 11.65 -12.64
N ARG A 89 -19.05 12.71 -12.65
CA ARG A 89 -19.98 13.01 -13.74
C ARG A 89 -19.27 13.17 -15.08
N LYS A 90 -18.20 13.96 -15.15
CA LYS A 90 -17.42 14.13 -16.39
C LYS A 90 -16.77 12.83 -16.85
N ALA A 91 -16.16 12.08 -15.94
CA ALA A 91 -15.54 10.79 -16.26
C ALA A 91 -16.58 9.77 -16.76
N PHE A 92 -17.75 9.73 -16.13
CA PHE A 92 -18.84 8.85 -16.54
C PHE A 92 -19.42 9.24 -17.90
N ALA A 93 -19.67 10.53 -18.14
CA ALA A 93 -20.13 11.02 -19.44
C ALA A 93 -19.14 10.64 -20.57
N HIS A 94 -17.83 10.83 -20.34
CA HIS A 94 -16.82 10.42 -21.30
C HIS A 94 -16.81 8.90 -21.54
N GLY A 95 -17.03 8.09 -20.50
CA GLY A 95 -17.19 6.64 -20.63
C GLY A 95 -18.42 6.25 -21.45
N VAL A 96 -19.55 6.93 -21.24
CA VAL A 96 -20.79 6.75 -22.01
C VAL A 96 -20.57 7.06 -23.48
N GLU A 97 -19.91 8.18 -23.80
CA GLU A 97 -19.55 8.57 -25.16
C GLU A 97 -18.63 7.53 -25.83
N ASN A 98 -17.53 7.16 -25.17
CA ASN A 98 -16.55 6.22 -25.73
C ASN A 98 -17.14 4.83 -25.98
N LEU A 99 -18.02 4.37 -25.09
CA LEU A 99 -18.68 3.07 -25.20
C LEU A 99 -19.97 3.13 -26.04
N HIS A 100 -20.34 4.31 -26.56
CA HIS A 100 -21.55 4.54 -27.34
C HIS A 100 -22.81 4.02 -26.62
N TRP A 101 -22.93 4.28 -25.31
CA TRP A 101 -24.10 3.86 -24.55
C TRP A 101 -25.31 4.72 -24.92
N ASP A 102 -26.39 4.06 -25.33
CA ASP A 102 -27.69 4.69 -25.49
C ASP A 102 -28.33 5.05 -24.13
N GLN A 103 -29.42 5.82 -24.18
CA GLN A 103 -30.15 6.26 -23.00
C GLN A 103 -30.60 5.08 -22.12
N VAL A 104 -31.06 3.99 -22.73
CA VAL A 104 -31.56 2.80 -22.03
C VAL A 104 -30.44 2.14 -21.23
N ARG A 105 -29.25 1.98 -21.81
CA ARG A 105 -28.07 1.44 -21.13
C ARG A 105 -27.57 2.34 -20.02
N VAL A 106 -27.55 3.66 -20.23
CA VAL A 106 -27.18 4.62 -19.18
C VAL A 106 -28.12 4.50 -17.98
N GLN A 107 -29.44 4.42 -18.20
CA GLN A 107 -30.42 4.26 -17.13
C GLN A 107 -30.30 2.91 -16.42
N ARG A 108 -30.11 1.82 -17.18
CA ARG A 108 -30.03 0.46 -16.64
C ARG A 108 -28.75 0.19 -15.87
N HIS A 109 -27.59 0.59 -16.41
CA HIS A 109 -26.28 0.20 -15.91
C HIS A 109 -25.48 1.35 -15.26
N GLY A 110 -25.88 2.61 -15.46
CA GLY A 110 -25.09 3.76 -15.02
C GLY A 110 -24.88 3.81 -13.51
N SER A 111 -25.92 3.56 -12.71
CA SER A 111 -25.80 3.60 -11.25
C SER A 111 -24.86 2.51 -10.71
N ALA A 112 -24.95 1.29 -11.25
CA ALA A 112 -24.07 0.18 -10.90
C ALA A 112 -22.62 0.47 -11.30
N SER A 113 -22.42 1.02 -12.50
CA SER A 113 -21.11 1.35 -13.05
C SER A 113 -20.39 2.41 -12.23
N ILE A 114 -21.08 3.49 -11.83
CA ILE A 114 -20.51 4.52 -10.97
C ILE A 114 -20.21 3.95 -9.58
N ARG A 115 -21.12 3.18 -8.96
CA ARG A 115 -20.84 2.55 -7.65
C ARG A 115 -19.63 1.63 -7.72
N ARG A 116 -19.50 0.84 -8.79
CA ARG A 116 -18.34 -0.02 -9.04
C ARG A 116 -17.06 0.78 -9.19
N PHE A 117 -17.11 1.89 -9.93
CA PHE A 117 -15.99 2.83 -10.06
C PHE A 117 -15.56 3.40 -8.71
N LEU A 118 -16.50 3.87 -7.89
CA LEU A 118 -16.23 4.41 -6.55
C LEU A 118 -15.68 3.35 -5.58
N ARG A 119 -16.02 2.07 -5.78
CA ARG A 119 -15.51 0.94 -4.99
C ARG A 119 -14.10 0.47 -5.39
N ARG A 120 -13.57 0.92 -6.53
CA ARG A 120 -12.19 0.55 -6.93
C ARG A 120 -11.20 1.01 -5.87
N SER A 121 -10.25 0.15 -5.52
CA SER A 121 -9.26 0.40 -4.44
C SER A 121 -8.57 1.76 -4.57
N LYS A 122 -8.12 2.12 -5.78
CA LYS A 122 -7.49 3.42 -6.07
C LYS A 122 -8.41 4.61 -5.77
N ILE A 123 -9.68 4.53 -6.17
CA ILE A 123 -10.66 5.60 -5.93
C ILE A 123 -11.03 5.67 -4.46
N ARG A 124 -11.26 4.53 -3.81
CA ARG A 124 -11.53 4.47 -2.37
C ARG A 124 -10.37 5.02 -1.55
N GLY A 125 -9.13 4.69 -1.92
CA GLY A 125 -7.91 5.24 -1.31
C GLY A 125 -7.83 6.76 -1.46
N PHE A 126 -8.09 7.27 -2.66
CA PHE A 126 -8.17 8.71 -2.92
C PHE A 126 -9.26 9.41 -2.08
N LEU A 127 -10.48 8.86 -2.05
CA LEU A 127 -11.59 9.41 -1.26
C LEU A 127 -11.27 9.42 0.25
N HIS A 128 -10.62 8.36 0.73
CA HIS A 128 -10.15 8.27 2.10
C HIS A 128 -9.06 9.32 2.41
N GLU A 129 -8.10 9.53 1.51
CA GLU A 129 -7.03 10.54 1.65
C GLU A 129 -7.62 11.95 1.83
N ILE A 130 -8.65 12.29 1.05
CA ILE A 130 -9.34 13.57 1.14
C ILE A 130 -10.44 13.61 2.21
N ARG A 131 -10.63 12.53 2.98
CA ARG A 131 -11.66 12.37 4.03
C ARG A 131 -13.10 12.58 3.53
N LEU A 132 -13.40 12.12 2.33
CA LEU A 132 -14.75 12.17 1.76
C LEU A 132 -15.38 10.78 1.82
N ASP A 133 -16.57 10.69 2.43
CA ASP A 133 -17.38 9.48 2.39
C ASP A 133 -17.97 9.28 0.97
N PRO A 134 -17.74 8.13 0.31
CA PRO A 134 -18.32 7.83 -1.00
C PRO A 134 -19.85 7.99 -1.07
N ASP A 135 -20.58 7.79 0.02
CA ASP A 135 -22.03 7.86 0.06
C ASP A 135 -22.56 9.31 -0.09
N LEU A 136 -21.70 10.32 0.10
CA LEU A 136 -22.02 11.73 -0.14
C LEU A 136 -22.05 12.07 -1.65
N ILE A 137 -21.56 11.19 -2.52
CA ILE A 137 -21.59 11.39 -3.97
C ILE A 137 -22.97 10.96 -4.48
N ASN A 138 -23.75 11.90 -5.02
CA ASN A 138 -25.05 11.59 -5.58
C ASN A 138 -24.92 10.90 -6.94
N VAL A 139 -24.86 9.56 -6.90
CA VAL A 139 -24.76 8.68 -8.07
C VAL A 139 -25.89 8.95 -9.07
N TYR A 140 -27.13 9.12 -8.60
CA TYR A 140 -28.28 9.36 -9.46
C TYR A 140 -28.18 10.68 -10.21
N ALA A 141 -27.66 11.73 -9.57
CA ALA A 141 -27.42 13.02 -10.24
C ALA A 141 -26.37 12.90 -11.35
N CYS A 142 -25.35 12.05 -11.15
CA CYS A 142 -24.33 11.79 -12.17
C CYS A 142 -24.92 11.05 -13.38
N VAL A 143 -25.71 10.00 -13.13
CA VAL A 143 -26.38 9.23 -14.20
C VAL A 143 -27.34 10.11 -15.00
N ARG A 144 -28.19 10.89 -14.31
CA ARG A 144 -29.13 11.81 -14.97
C ARG A 144 -28.46 12.82 -15.88
N ALA A 145 -27.28 13.31 -15.52
CA ALA A 145 -26.56 14.26 -16.35
C ALA A 145 -25.93 13.61 -17.59
N ALA A 146 -25.52 12.35 -17.51
CA ALA A 146 -25.11 11.59 -18.69
C ALA A 146 -26.31 11.21 -19.57
N ASP A 147 -27.47 10.92 -18.96
CA ASP A 147 -28.73 10.64 -19.67
C ASP A 147 -29.12 11.79 -20.61
N THR A 148 -28.94 13.04 -20.17
CA THR A 148 -29.19 14.22 -21.00
C THR A 148 -28.20 14.39 -22.16
N LEU A 149 -27.00 13.80 -22.06
CA LEU A 149 -25.99 13.82 -23.12
C LEU A 149 -26.18 12.69 -24.13
N ALA A 150 -26.67 11.53 -23.67
CA ALA A 150 -26.88 10.36 -24.52
C ALA A 150 -27.94 10.63 -25.61
N GLY A 151 -28.90 11.53 -25.35
CA GLY A 151 -29.96 11.93 -26.27
C GLY A 151 -30.86 10.76 -26.73
N PRO A 152 -32.09 11.03 -27.18
CA PRO A 152 -32.75 10.06 -28.03
C PRO A 152 -31.93 9.98 -29.32
N LEU A 153 -31.38 8.80 -29.63
CA LEU A 153 -30.98 8.46 -30.98
C LEU A 153 -32.23 8.71 -31.83
N LEU A 154 -32.31 9.88 -32.48
CA LEU A 154 -33.38 10.18 -33.42
C LEU A 154 -33.30 9.09 -34.47
N ASP A 155 -34.36 8.28 -34.57
CA ASP A 155 -34.46 7.18 -35.51
C ASP A 155 -33.99 7.66 -36.88
N ALA A 156 -32.88 7.08 -37.36
CA ALA A 156 -32.20 7.46 -38.59
C ALA A 156 -33.04 7.22 -39.87
N GLU A 157 -34.32 6.89 -39.74
CA GLU A 157 -35.25 6.67 -40.85
C GLU A 157 -35.96 7.95 -41.34
N THR A 158 -35.83 9.11 -40.68
CA THR A 158 -36.58 10.33 -41.07
C THR A 158 -35.80 11.44 -41.77
N VAL A 159 -34.55 11.22 -42.17
CA VAL A 159 -33.76 12.23 -42.91
C VAL A 159 -33.22 11.66 -44.23
N ILE A 160 -34.15 11.24 -45.09
CA ILE A 160 -33.96 11.35 -46.54
C ILE A 160 -34.98 12.38 -47.02
N SER A 161 -34.49 13.46 -47.62
CA SER A 161 -35.22 14.52 -48.34
C SER A 161 -35.26 15.88 -47.64
N THR A 162 -34.21 16.69 -47.84
CA THR A 162 -34.27 17.87 -48.72
C THR A 162 -32.93 18.60 -48.70
N ALA A 163 -32.57 19.14 -49.86
CA ALA A 163 -31.22 19.54 -50.24
C ALA A 163 -30.84 20.99 -49.89
N SER A 164 -29.53 21.24 -50.01
CA SER A 164 -28.88 22.43 -50.61
C SER A 164 -28.36 23.60 -49.76
N THR A 165 -27.06 23.84 -50.03
CA THR A 165 -26.27 25.10 -50.09
C THR A 165 -25.46 25.54 -48.87
N PRO A 166 -24.21 26.04 -49.08
CA PRO A 166 -23.17 26.14 -48.05
C PRO A 166 -23.06 27.55 -47.47
N HIS A 167 -22.73 27.66 -46.18
CA HIS A 167 -22.17 28.89 -45.63
C HIS A 167 -20.90 28.65 -44.81
N LYS A 168 -19.94 29.51 -45.13
CA LYS A 168 -18.59 29.72 -44.61
C LYS A 168 -18.68 30.43 -43.24
N ALA A 169 -18.11 29.85 -42.19
CA ALA A 169 -17.75 30.53 -40.92
C ALA A 169 -16.70 29.68 -40.19
N ALA A 170 -15.44 30.13 -40.17
CA ALA A 170 -14.81 30.89 -39.08
C ALA A 170 -14.14 29.94 -38.06
N ALA A 171 -12.81 29.86 -38.17
CA ALA A 171 -11.94 29.08 -37.31
C ALA A 171 -12.01 29.56 -35.85
N LEU A 172 -12.28 28.63 -34.94
CA LEU A 172 -12.06 28.78 -33.50
C LEU A 172 -10.60 28.39 -33.17
N PRO A 173 -9.95 29.06 -32.21
CA PRO A 173 -8.61 28.69 -31.76
C PRO A 173 -8.65 27.36 -30.97
N PRO A 174 -7.54 26.58 -30.96
CA PRO A 174 -7.50 25.32 -30.22
C PRO A 174 -7.58 25.59 -28.71
N LEU A 175 -8.48 24.89 -28.03
CA LEU A 175 -8.52 24.81 -26.58
C LEU A 175 -7.37 23.92 -26.07
N PRO A 176 -6.77 24.25 -24.91
CA PRO A 176 -5.68 23.46 -24.34
C PRO A 176 -6.20 22.14 -23.76
N SER A 177 -5.61 21.03 -24.20
CA SER A 177 -5.77 19.70 -23.64
C SER A 177 -5.30 19.64 -22.18
N PRO A 178 -6.09 19.06 -21.24
CA PRO A 178 -5.55 18.58 -19.98
C PRO A 178 -5.55 17.04 -19.98
N PHE A 179 -4.46 16.47 -19.46
CA PHE A 179 -4.18 15.03 -19.27
C PHE A 179 -3.54 14.29 -20.45
N LEU A 180 -2.24 14.52 -20.63
CA LEU A 180 -1.32 13.47 -21.04
C LEU A 180 -0.19 13.44 -19.99
N LEU A 181 -0.01 12.27 -19.37
CA LEU A 181 1.25 11.91 -18.74
C LEU A 181 2.18 11.52 -19.88
N ASP A 182 3.14 12.39 -20.16
CA ASP A 182 4.29 12.12 -21.02
C ASP A 182 5.21 11.14 -20.29
N GLU A 183 5.42 9.96 -20.89
CA GLU A 183 6.69 9.23 -20.93
C GLU A 183 6.46 7.99 -21.83
N ALA A 184 6.68 8.19 -23.14
CA ALA A 184 6.84 7.10 -24.09
C ALA A 184 8.23 7.27 -24.73
N ASP A 185 9.13 6.36 -24.38
CA ASP A 185 10.44 6.22 -25.00
C ASP A 185 10.27 5.37 -26.27
N GLU A 186 10.73 5.92 -27.39
CA GLU A 186 10.75 5.32 -28.72
C GLU A 186 11.65 4.09 -28.76
N LEU A 187 11.15 2.95 -29.23
CA LEU A 187 11.99 1.97 -29.93
C LEU A 187 11.23 1.35 -31.11
N ASP A 188 11.71 1.72 -32.30
CA ASP A 188 11.47 1.14 -33.62
C ASP A 188 11.82 -0.36 -33.69
N GLY A 189 11.01 -1.13 -34.43
CA GLY A 189 11.44 -2.41 -35.00
C GLY A 189 10.30 -3.30 -35.52
N PRO A 190 10.45 -4.01 -36.65
CA PRO A 190 9.38 -4.12 -37.65
C PRO A 190 8.68 -5.49 -37.73
N GLY A 191 7.37 -5.43 -38.00
CA GLY A 191 6.65 -6.17 -39.05
C GLY A 191 6.74 -7.70 -39.15
N GLU A 192 5.69 -8.38 -38.69
CA GLU A 192 5.09 -9.60 -39.28
C GLU A 192 3.58 -9.52 -38.98
N GLY A 193 2.62 -9.61 -39.91
CA GLY A 193 2.52 -10.59 -40.99
C GLY A 193 1.48 -11.68 -40.67
N GLY A 194 0.31 -11.34 -40.10
CA GLY A 194 -0.72 -12.32 -39.72
C GLY A 194 -2.13 -11.92 -40.15
N ARG A 195 -2.71 -12.71 -41.07
CA ARG A 195 -4.05 -12.56 -41.65
C ARG A 195 -5.14 -12.52 -40.56
N GLY A 196 -5.76 -11.36 -40.38
CA GLY A 196 -7.04 -11.22 -39.68
C GLY A 196 -8.18 -11.65 -40.58
N GLN A 197 -8.77 -12.81 -40.30
CA GLN A 197 -10.11 -13.17 -40.76
C GLN A 197 -11.08 -12.17 -40.11
N ALA A 198 -11.82 -11.44 -40.93
CA ALA A 198 -12.93 -10.61 -40.48
C ALA A 198 -14.01 -11.54 -39.90
N VAL A 199 -14.26 -11.42 -38.60
CA VAL A 199 -15.40 -12.05 -37.94
C VAL A 199 -16.55 -11.04 -38.00
N ASP A 200 -17.62 -11.42 -38.69
CA ASP A 200 -18.87 -10.67 -38.82
C ASP A 200 -19.47 -10.33 -37.44
N PRO A 201 -20.01 -9.12 -37.22
CA PRO A 201 -20.75 -8.78 -36.01
C PRO A 201 -22.22 -9.23 -36.17
N LEU A 202 -22.43 -10.54 -36.28
CA LEU A 202 -23.74 -11.14 -36.05
C LEU A 202 -23.92 -11.25 -34.54
N VAL A 203 -24.71 -10.35 -33.99
CA VAL A 203 -25.25 -10.47 -32.63
C VAL A 203 -25.96 -11.83 -32.56
N ALA A 204 -25.33 -12.80 -31.90
CA ALA A 204 -25.89 -14.13 -31.73
C ALA A 204 -27.12 -14.03 -30.82
N ASP A 205 -28.32 -14.15 -31.40
CA ASP A 205 -29.63 -14.11 -30.73
C ASP A 205 -29.92 -15.33 -29.82
N GLY A 206 -28.88 -16.05 -29.39
CA GLY A 206 -28.99 -17.25 -28.56
C GLY A 206 -29.36 -16.93 -27.10
N PRO A 207 -29.90 -17.90 -26.35
CA PRO A 207 -30.24 -17.71 -24.94
C PRO A 207 -29.01 -17.27 -24.12
N PRO A 208 -29.17 -16.43 -23.08
CA PRO A 208 -28.07 -15.89 -22.27
C PRO A 208 -27.02 -16.92 -21.83
N SER A 209 -27.49 -18.09 -21.35
CA SER A 209 -26.61 -19.18 -20.89
C SER A 209 -25.75 -19.78 -21.99
N LEU A 210 -26.22 -19.79 -23.24
CA LEU A 210 -25.47 -20.30 -24.38
C LEU A 210 -24.34 -19.34 -24.77
N GLN A 211 -24.61 -18.03 -24.77
CA GLN A 211 -23.57 -17.01 -25.02
C GLN A 211 -22.50 -17.06 -23.92
N LEU A 212 -22.91 -17.23 -22.67
CA LEU A 212 -21.97 -17.41 -21.55
C LEU A 212 -21.13 -18.68 -21.70
N PHE A 213 -21.74 -19.80 -22.12
CA PHE A 213 -21.01 -21.04 -22.39
C PHE A 213 -19.96 -20.86 -23.49
N ASP A 214 -20.35 -20.29 -24.63
CA ASP A 214 -19.45 -19.99 -25.75
C ASP A 214 -18.30 -19.06 -25.33
N GLY A 215 -18.60 -18.02 -24.55
CA GLY A 215 -17.60 -17.16 -23.92
C GLY A 215 -16.60 -17.96 -23.09
N LEU A 216 -17.07 -18.83 -22.19
CA LEU A 216 -16.18 -19.66 -21.36
C LEU A 216 -15.31 -20.62 -22.18
N GLN A 217 -15.76 -21.10 -23.34
CA GLN A 217 -14.94 -21.93 -24.24
C GLN A 217 -13.72 -21.17 -24.78
N ASN A 218 -13.79 -19.85 -24.89
CA ASN A 218 -12.70 -19.01 -25.39
C ASN A 218 -11.58 -18.79 -24.37
N ILE A 219 -11.78 -19.16 -23.10
CA ILE A 219 -10.68 -19.14 -22.12
C ILE A 219 -9.65 -20.21 -22.51
N SER A 220 -8.36 -19.84 -22.49
CA SER A 220 -7.27 -20.75 -22.86
C SER A 220 -7.34 -22.11 -22.13
N GLY A 221 -7.10 -23.20 -22.86
CA GLY A 221 -7.09 -24.58 -22.34
C GLY A 221 -6.04 -24.83 -21.26
N GLU A 222 -5.02 -23.96 -21.15
CA GLU A 222 -4.02 -24.02 -20.07
C GLU A 222 -4.67 -23.89 -18.67
N TYR A 223 -5.82 -23.22 -18.59
CA TYR A 223 -6.55 -23.03 -17.35
C TYR A 223 -7.39 -24.23 -16.92
N ASP A 224 -7.56 -25.27 -17.75
CA ASP A 224 -8.48 -26.38 -17.47
C ASP A 224 -8.12 -27.11 -16.16
N GLY A 225 -6.82 -27.32 -15.90
CA GLY A 225 -6.35 -27.92 -14.66
C GLY A 225 -6.66 -27.06 -13.43
N LEU A 226 -6.50 -25.73 -13.56
CA LEU A 226 -6.86 -24.78 -12.51
C LEU A 226 -8.38 -24.78 -12.27
N MET A 227 -9.18 -24.75 -13.33
CA MET A 227 -10.65 -24.79 -13.24
C MET A 227 -11.13 -26.05 -12.53
N ARG A 228 -10.60 -27.23 -12.89
CA ARG A 228 -10.92 -28.49 -12.18
C ARG A 228 -10.58 -28.39 -10.69
N THR A 229 -9.43 -27.82 -10.35
CA THR A 229 -9.02 -27.63 -8.95
C THR A 229 -9.95 -26.68 -8.19
N LEU A 230 -10.38 -25.58 -8.82
CA LEU A 230 -11.34 -24.65 -8.23
C LEU A 230 -12.71 -25.32 -8.02
N ILE A 231 -13.17 -26.15 -8.96
CA ILE A 231 -14.41 -26.91 -8.87
C ILE A 231 -14.33 -27.96 -7.75
N GLN A 232 -13.24 -28.73 -7.70
CA GLN A 232 -13.00 -29.74 -6.67
C GLN A 232 -13.05 -29.16 -5.25
N HIS A 233 -12.58 -27.92 -5.10
CA HIS A 233 -12.50 -27.21 -3.82
C HIS A 233 -13.47 -26.04 -3.73
N LYS A 234 -14.57 -26.07 -4.48
CA LYS A 234 -15.51 -24.95 -4.62
C LYS A 234 -16.00 -24.34 -3.31
N GLU A 235 -16.26 -25.16 -2.29
CA GLU A 235 -16.69 -24.70 -0.97
C GLU A 235 -15.62 -23.84 -0.26
N LEU A 236 -14.34 -24.15 -0.49
CA LEU A 236 -13.22 -23.40 0.07
C LEU A 236 -12.95 -22.12 -0.73
N VAL A 237 -13.25 -22.12 -2.03
CA VAL A 237 -13.17 -20.93 -2.89
C VAL A 237 -14.20 -19.89 -2.45
N VAL A 238 -15.46 -20.31 -2.28
CA VAL A 238 -16.60 -19.43 -1.93
C VAL A 238 -16.75 -19.19 -0.42
N GLY A 239 -15.97 -19.88 0.41
CA GLY A 239 -15.98 -19.74 1.86
C GLY A 239 -15.77 -18.28 2.34
N GLY A 240 -16.18 -17.98 3.58
CA GLY A 240 -15.90 -16.67 4.20
C GLY A 240 -14.42 -16.49 4.59
N ASP A 241 -14.06 -15.34 5.17
CA ASP A 241 -12.68 -15.04 5.60
C ASP A 241 -12.09 -16.07 6.57
N GLU A 242 -12.92 -16.64 7.44
CA GLU A 242 -12.49 -17.56 8.51
C GLU A 242 -12.31 -19.02 8.06
N GLY A 243 -12.67 -19.35 6.81
CA GLY A 243 -12.55 -20.71 6.31
C GLY A 243 -11.10 -21.17 6.18
N ASP A 244 -10.76 -22.32 6.75
CA ASP A 244 -9.48 -22.99 6.53
C ASP A 244 -9.38 -23.45 5.06
N ARG A 245 -8.51 -22.76 4.30
CA ARG A 245 -8.25 -23.03 2.88
C ARG A 245 -6.99 -23.84 2.65
N THR A 246 -6.40 -24.42 3.70
CA THR A 246 -5.10 -25.11 3.62
C THR A 246 -5.10 -26.18 2.53
N ARG A 247 -6.17 -26.99 2.42
CA ARG A 247 -6.27 -28.03 1.38
C ARG A 247 -6.21 -27.46 -0.04
N LEU A 248 -6.97 -26.40 -0.31
CA LEU A 248 -6.96 -25.72 -1.62
C LEU A 248 -5.60 -25.08 -1.91
N MET A 249 -5.00 -24.41 -0.93
CA MET A 249 -3.66 -23.82 -1.09
C MET A 249 -2.61 -24.89 -1.39
N THR A 250 -2.68 -26.04 -0.72
CA THR A 250 -1.79 -27.19 -0.99
C THR A 250 -2.00 -27.73 -2.39
N ALA A 251 -3.25 -27.85 -2.87
CA ALA A 251 -3.53 -28.27 -4.24
C ALA A 251 -2.94 -27.30 -5.29
N LEU A 252 -3.09 -25.98 -5.08
CA LEU A 252 -2.50 -24.97 -5.96
C LEU A 252 -0.96 -24.98 -5.97
N MET A 253 -0.32 -25.37 -4.86
CA MET A 253 1.14 -25.51 -4.79
C MET A 253 1.65 -26.82 -5.38
N GLY A 254 0.89 -27.91 -5.20
CA GLY A 254 1.28 -29.25 -5.62
C GLY A 254 1.29 -29.43 -7.13
N SER A 255 0.46 -28.68 -7.84
CA SER A 255 0.37 -28.72 -9.30
C SER A 255 1.34 -27.71 -9.93
N PRO A 256 2.25 -28.15 -10.82
CA PRO A 256 3.16 -27.26 -11.52
C PRO A 256 2.39 -26.19 -12.32
N GLY A 257 2.75 -24.92 -12.15
CA GLY A 257 2.17 -23.82 -12.93
C GLY A 257 0.83 -23.28 -12.45
N PHE A 258 0.09 -23.96 -11.57
CA PHE A 258 -1.27 -23.52 -11.19
C PHE A 258 -1.27 -22.21 -10.42
N LEU A 259 -0.24 -21.98 -9.59
CA LEU A 259 -0.09 -20.69 -8.92
C LEU A 259 0.19 -19.56 -9.91
N GLN A 260 1.00 -19.81 -10.95
CA GLN A 260 1.28 -18.85 -12.02
C GLN A 260 0.04 -18.57 -12.87
N LEU A 261 -0.73 -19.60 -13.20
CA LEU A 261 -2.01 -19.44 -13.89
C LEU A 261 -3.00 -18.66 -13.04
N SER A 262 -3.03 -18.91 -11.72
CA SER A 262 -3.85 -18.13 -10.80
C SER A 262 -3.47 -16.65 -10.83
N VAL A 263 -2.17 -16.32 -10.87
CA VAL A 263 -1.68 -14.95 -11.08
C VAL A 263 -2.13 -14.38 -12.42
N ALA A 264 -1.92 -15.12 -13.50
CA ALA A 264 -2.29 -14.68 -14.83
C ALA A 264 -3.80 -14.41 -14.95
N ALA A 265 -4.64 -15.20 -14.28
CA ALA A 265 -6.07 -14.96 -14.16
C ALA A 265 -6.37 -13.70 -13.33
N MET A 266 -5.76 -13.55 -12.14
CA MET A 266 -5.92 -12.35 -11.30
C MET A 266 -5.48 -11.05 -12.00
N GLU A 267 -4.48 -11.12 -12.88
CA GLU A 267 -3.96 -10.04 -13.70
C GLU A 267 -4.70 -9.88 -15.04
N ARG A 268 -5.70 -10.74 -15.31
CA ARG A 268 -6.52 -10.68 -16.54
C ARG A 268 -5.68 -10.72 -17.82
N ARG A 269 -4.64 -11.56 -17.84
CA ARG A 269 -3.76 -11.74 -19.00
C ARG A 269 -4.51 -12.37 -20.17
N ASP A 270 -5.34 -13.37 -19.88
CA ASP A 270 -6.24 -13.97 -20.86
C ASP A 270 -7.34 -12.96 -21.28
N PRO A 271 -7.57 -12.75 -22.59
CA PRO A 271 -8.54 -11.77 -23.08
C PRO A 271 -9.97 -12.05 -22.63
N GLU A 272 -10.35 -13.32 -22.49
CA GLU A 272 -11.70 -13.72 -22.13
C GLU A 272 -11.92 -13.58 -20.61
N MET A 273 -10.91 -13.94 -19.80
CA MET A 273 -10.89 -13.62 -18.36
C MET A 273 -11.01 -12.10 -18.11
N ARG A 274 -10.41 -11.27 -18.99
CA ARG A 274 -10.56 -9.82 -18.91
C ARG A 274 -11.99 -9.38 -19.16
N LYS A 275 -12.65 -9.88 -20.21
CA LYS A 275 -14.08 -9.61 -20.46
C LYS A 275 -14.95 -10.03 -19.28
N LEU A 276 -14.71 -11.23 -18.74
CA LEU A 276 -15.43 -11.77 -17.59
C LEU A 276 -15.28 -10.84 -16.39
N SER A 277 -14.04 -10.49 -16.03
CA SER A 277 -13.76 -9.61 -14.91
C SER A 277 -14.34 -8.22 -15.13
N GLU A 278 -14.35 -7.68 -16.34
CA GLU A 278 -14.92 -6.38 -16.66
C GLU A 278 -16.44 -6.40 -16.78
N ARG A 279 -17.07 -7.59 -16.80
CA ARG A 279 -18.51 -7.79 -17.09
C ARG A 279 -18.90 -7.22 -18.45
N LEU A 280 -18.03 -7.42 -19.44
CA LEU A 280 -18.36 -7.14 -20.83
C LEU A 280 -19.26 -8.27 -21.38
N PRO A 281 -20.08 -8.00 -22.41
CA PRO A 281 -20.88 -9.05 -23.04
C PRO A 281 -20.04 -10.26 -23.44
N PRO A 282 -20.51 -11.50 -23.17
CA PRO A 282 -21.84 -11.85 -22.65
C PRO A 282 -21.97 -11.88 -21.11
N TYR A 283 -20.90 -11.58 -20.37
CA TYR A 283 -20.85 -11.73 -18.90
C TYR A 283 -21.62 -10.66 -18.11
N ASP A 284 -22.11 -9.62 -18.77
CA ASP A 284 -23.00 -8.61 -18.19
C ASP A 284 -24.36 -9.22 -17.78
N GLN A 285 -24.71 -10.37 -18.35
CA GLN A 285 -25.95 -11.11 -18.08
C GLN A 285 -25.80 -12.11 -16.93
N ALA A 286 -24.56 -12.45 -16.55
CA ALA A 286 -24.29 -13.40 -15.46
C ALA A 286 -24.70 -12.81 -14.10
N PRO A 287 -25.26 -13.61 -13.18
CA PRO A 287 -25.68 -13.13 -11.87
C PRO A 287 -24.48 -12.61 -11.07
N GLU A 288 -24.61 -11.43 -10.44
CA GLU A 288 -23.53 -10.83 -9.62
C GLU A 288 -23.16 -11.69 -8.41
N LYS A 289 -24.13 -12.44 -7.87
CA LYS A 289 -23.93 -13.33 -6.71
C LYS A 289 -24.84 -14.55 -6.85
N LEU A 290 -24.32 -15.74 -6.53
CA LEU A 290 -25.17 -16.88 -6.26
C LEU A 290 -25.93 -16.66 -4.94
N GLN A 291 -27.24 -16.88 -4.98
CA GLN A 291 -28.16 -16.57 -3.88
C GLN A 291 -27.94 -17.46 -2.63
N SER A 292 -27.25 -18.60 -2.75
CA SER A 292 -26.86 -19.44 -1.62
C SER A 292 -25.56 -20.21 -1.90
N LYS A 293 -24.84 -20.57 -0.83
CA LYS A 293 -23.66 -21.47 -0.92
C LYS A 293 -24.04 -22.86 -1.42
N ASP A 294 -25.23 -23.34 -1.03
CA ASP A 294 -25.80 -24.62 -1.47
C ASP A 294 -26.15 -24.66 -2.97
N ALA A 295 -26.05 -23.53 -3.67
CA ALA A 295 -26.31 -23.44 -5.12
C ALA A 295 -25.12 -23.87 -5.98
N LEU A 296 -23.91 -24.07 -5.42
CA LEU A 296 -22.74 -24.44 -6.21
C LEU A 296 -22.67 -25.95 -6.49
N LYS A 297 -23.50 -26.43 -7.43
CA LYS A 297 -23.59 -27.86 -7.79
C LYS A 297 -22.64 -28.31 -8.91
N ILE A 298 -21.76 -27.43 -9.38
CA ILE A 298 -20.81 -27.72 -10.46
C ILE A 298 -19.89 -28.91 -10.18
N GLU A 299 -19.70 -29.78 -11.18
CA GLU A 299 -18.84 -30.96 -11.15
C GLU A 299 -17.64 -30.80 -12.10
N GLU A 300 -16.53 -31.51 -11.82
CA GLU A 300 -15.29 -31.42 -12.62
C GLU A 300 -15.47 -31.84 -14.08
N SER A 301 -16.44 -32.73 -14.35
CA SER A 301 -16.81 -33.17 -15.70
C SER A 301 -17.30 -32.02 -16.58
N PHE A 302 -17.77 -30.91 -15.99
CA PHE A 302 -18.15 -29.73 -16.76
C PHE A 302 -17.00 -29.12 -17.55
N VAL A 303 -15.76 -29.23 -17.06
CA VAL A 303 -14.58 -28.75 -17.81
C VAL A 303 -14.37 -29.57 -19.09
N ASP A 304 -14.69 -30.87 -19.04
CA ASP A 304 -14.63 -31.71 -20.25
C ASP A 304 -15.77 -31.37 -21.21
N ASP A 305 -16.97 -31.12 -20.69
CA ASP A 305 -18.12 -30.65 -21.48
C ASP A 305 -17.79 -29.32 -22.17
N LEU A 306 -17.17 -28.38 -21.46
CA LEU A 306 -16.74 -27.09 -21.99
C LEU A 306 -15.78 -27.23 -23.19
N ARG A 307 -14.98 -28.29 -23.24
CA ARG A 307 -14.02 -28.51 -24.33
C ARG A 307 -14.57 -29.39 -25.46
N ARG A 308 -15.53 -30.27 -25.16
CA ARG A 308 -15.99 -31.31 -26.10
C ARG A 308 -17.33 -30.98 -26.75
N LEU A 309 -18.23 -30.30 -26.05
CA LEU A 309 -19.55 -30.00 -26.57
C LEU A 309 -19.48 -28.80 -27.51
N SER A 310 -20.11 -28.92 -28.66
CA SER A 310 -20.38 -27.76 -29.49
C SER A 310 -21.47 -26.88 -28.84
N PRO A 311 -21.55 -25.58 -29.17
CA PRO A 311 -22.65 -24.74 -28.72
C PRO A 311 -24.04 -25.33 -29.02
N ALA A 312 -24.21 -25.99 -30.18
CA ALA A 312 -25.47 -26.64 -30.55
C ALA A 312 -25.80 -27.86 -29.67
N ASP A 313 -24.80 -28.66 -29.28
CA ASP A 313 -25.01 -29.79 -28.36
C ASP A 313 -25.34 -29.30 -26.95
N TYR A 314 -24.73 -28.19 -26.54
CA TYR A 314 -25.01 -27.57 -25.24
C TYR A 314 -26.39 -26.91 -25.19
N GLU A 315 -26.83 -26.30 -26.30
CA GLU A 315 -28.20 -25.79 -26.46
C GLU A 315 -29.23 -26.91 -26.28
N GLN A 316 -28.99 -28.11 -26.83
CA GLN A 316 -29.86 -29.27 -26.58
C GLN A 316 -29.95 -29.64 -25.10
N LYS A 317 -28.86 -29.49 -24.32
CA LYS A 317 -28.90 -29.69 -22.86
C LYS A 317 -29.75 -28.62 -22.16
N LEU A 318 -29.64 -27.36 -22.60
CA LEU A 318 -30.45 -26.25 -22.08
C LEU A 318 -31.94 -26.41 -22.44
N GLU A 319 -32.25 -27.02 -23.57
CA GLU A 319 -33.62 -27.30 -24.03
C GLU A 319 -34.11 -28.70 -23.63
N SER A 320 -33.33 -29.44 -22.82
CA SER A 320 -33.69 -30.80 -22.41
C SER A 320 -35.06 -30.82 -21.74
N LYS A 321 -35.82 -31.87 -22.04
CA LYS A 321 -37.10 -32.15 -21.39
C LYS A 321 -36.92 -32.52 -19.92
N ASP A 322 -35.73 -33.00 -19.56
CA ASP A 322 -35.37 -33.23 -18.17
C ASP A 322 -35.00 -31.92 -17.48
N ASP A 323 -35.86 -31.50 -16.54
CA ASP A 323 -35.66 -30.28 -15.76
C ASP A 323 -34.36 -30.31 -14.95
N MET A 324 -33.91 -31.49 -14.53
CA MET A 324 -32.66 -31.67 -13.80
C MET A 324 -31.45 -31.40 -14.68
N GLU A 325 -31.46 -31.89 -15.93
CA GLU A 325 -30.38 -31.68 -16.90
C GLU A 325 -30.29 -30.20 -17.30
N ARG A 326 -31.44 -29.58 -17.62
CA ARG A 326 -31.50 -28.15 -17.94
C ARG A 326 -31.00 -27.28 -16.80
N THR A 327 -31.48 -27.54 -15.58
CA THR A 327 -31.06 -26.78 -14.39
C THR A 327 -29.57 -26.97 -14.14
N ARG A 328 -29.06 -28.20 -14.27
CA ARG A 328 -27.64 -28.52 -14.12
C ARG A 328 -26.78 -27.72 -15.10
N ALA A 329 -27.13 -27.74 -16.39
CA ALA A 329 -26.41 -26.98 -17.42
C ALA A 329 -26.30 -25.49 -17.03
N MET A 330 -27.44 -24.85 -16.71
CA MET A 330 -27.44 -23.45 -16.27
C MET A 330 -26.62 -23.21 -15.00
N THR A 331 -26.68 -24.11 -14.02
CA THR A 331 -25.93 -23.97 -12.77
C THR A 331 -24.43 -24.16 -12.95
N ASP A 332 -24.00 -24.99 -13.90
CA ASP A 332 -22.59 -25.27 -14.14
C ASP A 332 -21.89 -24.04 -14.76
N VAL A 333 -22.49 -23.40 -15.78
CA VAL A 333 -21.96 -22.14 -16.36
C VAL A 333 -21.84 -21.04 -15.31
N ASN A 334 -22.93 -20.79 -14.56
CA ASN A 334 -22.95 -19.76 -13.53
C ASN A 334 -22.00 -20.10 -12.36
N GLY A 335 -21.87 -21.39 -12.03
CA GLY A 335 -20.98 -21.88 -11.01
C GLY A 335 -19.51 -21.63 -11.36
N LEU A 336 -19.10 -21.90 -12.60
CA LEU A 336 -17.74 -21.66 -13.05
C LEU A 336 -17.40 -20.17 -13.07
N ILE A 337 -18.30 -19.33 -13.63
CA ILE A 337 -18.14 -17.86 -13.63
C ILE A 337 -17.91 -17.37 -12.21
N HIS A 338 -18.73 -17.82 -11.25
CA HIS A 338 -18.59 -17.40 -9.86
C HIS A 338 -17.26 -17.83 -9.22
N LEU A 339 -16.78 -19.05 -9.51
CA LEU A 339 -15.47 -19.51 -9.00
C LEU A 339 -14.32 -18.66 -9.58
N LEU A 340 -14.40 -18.30 -10.85
CA LEU A 340 -13.42 -17.43 -11.50
C LEU A 340 -13.50 -16.00 -10.95
N ASP A 341 -14.69 -15.48 -10.68
CA ASP A 341 -14.88 -14.19 -10.00
C ASP A 341 -14.25 -14.20 -8.62
N GLN A 342 -14.40 -15.29 -7.84
CA GLN A 342 -13.74 -15.41 -6.54
C GLN A 342 -12.21 -15.32 -6.65
N LEU A 343 -11.63 -15.77 -7.76
CA LEU A 343 -10.20 -15.65 -8.00
C LEU A 343 -9.80 -14.24 -8.45
N MET A 344 -10.60 -13.58 -9.29
CA MET A 344 -10.24 -12.30 -9.93
C MET A 344 -10.63 -11.05 -9.14
N GLU A 345 -11.69 -11.12 -8.34
CA GLU A 345 -12.15 -10.01 -7.51
C GLU A 345 -11.47 -9.98 -6.14
N ALA A 346 -11.54 -8.84 -5.44
CA ALA A 346 -10.96 -8.67 -4.11
C ALA A 346 -11.71 -9.49 -3.05
N THR A 347 -11.46 -10.80 -3.04
CA THR A 347 -12.09 -11.78 -2.15
C THR A 347 -11.08 -12.33 -1.13
N PRO A 348 -11.56 -12.95 -0.05
CA PRO A 348 -10.71 -13.67 0.88
C PRO A 348 -9.83 -14.74 0.21
N PHE A 349 -10.39 -15.44 -0.79
CA PHE A 349 -9.67 -16.47 -1.53
C PHE A 349 -8.52 -15.86 -2.36
N ARG A 350 -8.81 -14.83 -3.15
CA ARG A 350 -7.78 -14.09 -3.91
C ARG A 350 -6.67 -13.58 -3.00
N ARG A 351 -7.02 -13.03 -1.83
CA ARG A 351 -6.06 -12.57 -0.83
C ARG A 351 -5.13 -13.68 -0.33
N LYS A 352 -5.67 -14.89 -0.11
CA LYS A 352 -4.85 -16.06 0.29
C LYS A 352 -3.93 -16.53 -0.82
N VAL A 353 -4.40 -16.57 -2.07
CA VAL A 353 -3.56 -16.86 -3.24
C VAL A 353 -2.43 -15.83 -3.35
N ARG A 354 -2.73 -14.53 -3.21
CA ARG A 354 -1.74 -13.46 -3.22
C ARG A 354 -0.69 -13.60 -2.13
N LEU A 355 -1.13 -13.89 -0.91
CA LEU A 355 -0.23 -14.17 0.21
C LEU A 355 0.67 -15.37 -0.05
N LEU A 356 0.14 -16.42 -0.69
CA LEU A 356 0.91 -17.61 -1.05
C LEU A 356 2.05 -17.28 -2.02
N ILE A 357 1.77 -16.47 -3.03
CA ILE A 357 2.78 -15.98 -3.99
C ILE A 357 3.81 -15.11 -3.28
N GLY A 358 3.36 -14.16 -2.45
CA GLY A 358 4.25 -13.33 -1.65
C GLY A 358 5.18 -14.17 -0.78
N ASN A 359 4.66 -15.20 -0.10
CA ASN A 359 5.48 -16.10 0.70
C ASN A 359 6.52 -16.84 -0.13
N ARG A 360 6.18 -17.28 -1.34
CA ARG A 360 7.12 -17.96 -2.23
C ARG A 360 8.30 -17.05 -2.59
N VAL A 361 8.01 -15.78 -2.91
CA VAL A 361 9.04 -14.76 -3.19
C VAL A 361 9.90 -14.51 -1.94
N LEU A 362 9.26 -14.37 -0.77
CA LEU A 362 9.95 -14.15 0.50
C LEU A 362 10.86 -15.34 0.88
N GLN A 363 10.37 -16.57 0.74
CA GLN A 363 11.16 -17.79 0.99
C GLN A 363 12.36 -17.88 0.04
N GLY A 364 12.16 -17.58 -1.25
CA GLY A 364 13.26 -17.55 -2.23
C GLY A 364 14.28 -16.43 -1.99
N SER A 365 13.93 -15.42 -1.19
CA SER A 365 14.82 -14.28 -0.89
C SER A 365 15.63 -14.48 0.40
N GLY A 366 15.39 -15.55 1.16
CA GLY A 366 16.02 -15.76 2.47
C GLY A 366 17.55 -15.76 2.43
N SER A 367 18.16 -16.50 1.50
CA SER A 367 19.62 -16.58 1.35
C SER A 367 20.27 -15.25 0.97
N GLU A 368 19.61 -14.46 0.13
CA GLU A 368 20.10 -13.12 -0.26
C GLU A 368 20.01 -12.14 0.92
N ILE A 369 18.93 -12.20 1.70
CA ILE A 369 18.80 -11.40 2.92
C ILE A 369 19.90 -11.77 3.91
N GLU A 370 20.12 -13.06 4.16
CA GLU A 370 21.22 -13.53 5.02
C GLU A 370 22.58 -13.03 4.52
N SER A 371 22.84 -13.10 3.22
CA SER A 371 24.07 -12.55 2.62
C SER A 371 24.22 -11.05 2.82
N ILE A 372 23.12 -10.28 2.76
CA ILE A 372 23.14 -8.83 3.01
C ILE A 372 23.51 -8.54 4.47
N TYR A 373 22.93 -9.27 5.42
CA TYR A 373 23.21 -9.10 6.85
C TYR A 373 24.63 -9.52 7.23
N ARG A 374 25.16 -10.60 6.65
CA ARG A 374 26.56 -11.03 6.89
C ARG A 374 27.59 -10.07 6.33
N ALA A 375 27.30 -9.41 5.20
CA ALA A 375 28.24 -8.50 4.55
C ALA A 375 28.17 -7.06 5.09
N GLY A 376 27.10 -6.71 5.80
CA GLY A 376 26.86 -5.34 6.23
C GLY A 376 27.61 -4.97 7.51
N ALA A 377 28.14 -3.74 7.54
CA ALA A 377 28.85 -3.22 8.71
C ALA A 377 27.90 -2.87 9.89
N SER A 378 26.60 -2.72 9.65
CA SER A 378 25.61 -2.47 10.71
C SER A 378 24.25 -3.09 10.37
N VAL A 379 23.50 -3.44 11.42
CA VAL A 379 22.15 -4.02 11.29
C VAL A 379 21.21 -3.06 10.57
N ALA A 380 21.23 -1.77 10.91
CA ALA A 380 20.35 -0.76 10.30
C ALA A 380 20.60 -0.58 8.80
N VAL A 381 21.87 -0.56 8.37
CA VAL A 381 22.23 -0.44 6.94
C VAL A 381 21.83 -1.71 6.18
N SER A 382 22.07 -2.88 6.78
CA SER A 382 21.69 -4.18 6.22
C SER A 382 20.18 -4.29 6.05
N ARG A 383 19.41 -3.86 7.06
CA ARG A 383 17.95 -3.81 7.02
C ARG A 383 17.46 -2.93 5.88
N ALA A 384 17.95 -1.71 5.76
CA ALA A 384 17.54 -0.79 4.70
C ALA A 384 17.81 -1.38 3.30
N LYS A 385 18.97 -2.04 3.12
CA LYS A 385 19.32 -2.71 1.86
C LYS A 385 18.41 -3.90 1.57
N ALA A 386 18.11 -4.72 2.58
CA ALA A 386 17.18 -5.85 2.45
C ALA A 386 15.74 -5.39 2.17
N GLU A 387 15.29 -4.28 2.77
CA GLU A 387 13.98 -3.68 2.49
C GLU A 387 13.86 -3.20 1.04
N VAL A 388 14.88 -2.55 0.50
CA VAL A 388 14.90 -2.10 -0.91
C VAL A 388 14.83 -3.30 -1.86
N MET A 389 15.64 -4.34 -1.61
CA MET A 389 15.65 -5.56 -2.42
C MET A 389 14.28 -6.26 -2.38
N LEU A 390 13.71 -6.45 -1.18
CA LEU A 390 12.40 -7.07 -1.03
C LEU A 390 11.30 -6.25 -1.71
N ARG A 391 11.36 -4.92 -1.65
CA ARG A 391 10.42 -4.04 -2.34
C ARG A 391 10.43 -4.29 -3.85
N GLN A 392 11.63 -4.35 -4.45
CA GLN A 392 11.79 -4.62 -5.88
C GLN A 392 11.26 -6.01 -6.26
N LYS A 393 11.55 -7.04 -5.45
CA LYS A 393 11.09 -8.40 -5.73
C LYS A 393 9.59 -8.61 -5.53
N LEU A 394 8.97 -7.85 -4.63
CA LEU A 394 7.53 -7.93 -4.35
C LEU A 394 6.69 -7.04 -5.26
N GLU A 395 7.29 -6.10 -5.98
CA GLU A 395 6.57 -5.21 -6.91
C GLU A 395 5.69 -5.97 -7.93
N PRO A 396 6.15 -7.06 -8.58
CA PRO A 396 5.30 -7.85 -9.45
C PRO A 396 4.10 -8.50 -8.73
N VAL A 397 4.25 -8.83 -7.44
CA VAL A 397 3.15 -9.42 -6.64
C VAL A 397 2.04 -8.41 -6.39
N PHE A 398 2.36 -7.11 -6.38
CA PHE A 398 1.42 -6.03 -6.10
C PHE A 398 0.64 -5.54 -7.32
N VAL A 399 0.89 -6.09 -8.52
CA VAL A 399 0.11 -5.77 -9.72
C VAL A 399 -1.36 -6.14 -9.49
N ASP A 400 -2.24 -5.12 -9.58
CA ASP A 400 -3.67 -5.20 -9.29
C ASP A 400 -4.03 -5.70 -7.88
N ALA A 401 -3.11 -5.62 -6.93
CA ALA A 401 -3.37 -6.01 -5.56
C ALA A 401 -4.33 -5.02 -4.87
N SER A 402 -5.16 -5.54 -3.96
CA SER A 402 -5.91 -4.68 -3.05
C SER A 402 -4.98 -4.14 -1.95
N THR A 403 -5.36 -3.03 -1.30
CA THR A 403 -4.57 -2.47 -0.18
C THR A 403 -4.40 -3.48 0.95
N GLU A 404 -5.43 -4.28 1.25
CA GLU A 404 -5.39 -5.33 2.26
C GLU A 404 -4.49 -6.51 1.88
N GLU A 405 -4.37 -6.81 0.59
CA GLU A 405 -3.41 -7.79 0.06
C GLU A 405 -1.98 -7.28 0.22
N GLU A 406 -1.72 -6.04 -0.20
CA GLU A 406 -0.40 -5.42 -0.09
C GLU A 406 0.07 -5.34 1.36
N GLU A 407 -0.78 -4.86 2.27
CA GLU A 407 -0.49 -4.76 3.69
C GLU A 407 -0.18 -6.12 4.31
N ALA A 408 -0.93 -7.16 3.93
CA ALA A 408 -0.72 -8.50 4.47
C ALA A 408 0.64 -9.09 4.04
N VAL A 409 1.05 -8.87 2.78
CA VAL A 409 2.37 -9.29 2.29
C VAL A 409 3.48 -8.44 2.91
N ARG A 410 3.31 -7.11 3.02
CA ARG A 410 4.27 -6.22 3.69
C ARG A 410 4.48 -6.57 5.16
N LYS A 411 3.41 -6.94 5.88
CA LYS A 411 3.52 -7.41 7.27
C LYS A 411 4.37 -8.67 7.37
N ARG A 412 4.23 -9.60 6.41
CA ARG A 412 5.08 -10.81 6.35
C ARG A 412 6.52 -10.50 5.98
N SER A 413 6.77 -9.55 5.07
CA SER A 413 8.14 -9.15 4.72
C SER A 413 8.85 -8.50 5.91
N GLN A 414 8.15 -7.64 6.67
CA GLN A 414 8.69 -7.06 7.91
C GLN A 414 8.99 -8.12 8.97
N ALA A 415 8.10 -9.10 9.15
CA ALA A 415 8.33 -10.20 10.09
C ALA A 415 9.55 -11.06 9.70
N LEU A 416 9.77 -11.31 8.40
CA LEU A 416 10.95 -12.01 7.92
C LEU A 416 12.24 -11.22 8.26
N LEU A 417 12.26 -9.91 8.00
CA LEU A 417 13.42 -9.08 8.33
C LEU A 417 13.72 -9.07 9.83
N MET A 418 12.70 -8.91 10.67
CA MET A 418 12.83 -8.99 12.12
C MET A 418 13.39 -10.35 12.57
N SER A 419 12.91 -11.45 11.97
CA SER A 419 13.42 -12.79 12.26
C SER A 419 14.90 -12.95 11.88
N MET A 420 15.34 -12.33 10.79
CA MET A 420 16.74 -12.37 10.35
C MET A 420 17.64 -11.54 11.27
N GLU A 421 17.16 -10.37 11.72
CA GLU A 421 17.87 -9.55 12.71
C GLU A 421 18.04 -10.30 14.04
N GLN A 422 16.97 -10.94 14.54
CA GLN A 422 17.03 -11.74 15.76
C GLN A 422 18.00 -12.91 15.63
N LYS A 423 18.00 -13.59 14.47
CA LYS A 423 18.95 -14.68 14.18
C LYS A 423 20.40 -14.18 14.22
N LEU A 424 20.69 -13.02 13.61
CA LEU A 424 22.03 -12.45 13.60
C LEU A 424 22.50 -12.06 15.01
N VAL A 425 21.63 -11.45 15.83
CA VAL A 425 21.96 -11.11 17.22
C VAL A 425 22.30 -12.37 18.01
N ALA A 426 21.49 -13.42 17.87
CA ALA A 426 21.75 -14.70 18.53
C ALA A 426 23.05 -15.38 18.06
N GLU A 427 23.41 -15.26 16.77
CA GLU A 427 24.69 -15.75 16.24
C GLU A 427 25.88 -14.98 16.83
N VAL A 428 25.80 -13.65 16.91
CA VAL A 428 26.86 -12.81 17.51
C VAL A 428 27.01 -13.08 19.01
N ASP A 429 25.91 -13.23 19.75
CA ASP A 429 25.95 -13.55 21.17
C ASP A 429 26.59 -14.94 21.41
N ALA A 430 26.24 -15.93 20.57
CA ALA A 430 26.84 -17.26 20.64
C ALA A 430 28.35 -17.26 20.31
N GLU A 431 28.78 -16.48 19.32
CA GLU A 431 30.21 -16.29 19.01
C GLU A 431 30.95 -15.61 20.15
N ALA A 432 30.34 -14.59 20.79
CA ALA A 432 30.92 -13.91 21.95
C ALA A 432 31.07 -14.86 23.14
N ASP A 433 30.07 -15.70 23.40
CA ASP A 433 30.13 -16.73 24.45
C ASP A 433 31.23 -17.76 24.16
N GLU A 434 31.38 -18.21 22.90
CA GLU A 434 32.45 -19.14 22.51
C GLU A 434 33.85 -18.50 22.66
N VAL A 435 34.01 -17.22 22.31
CA VAL A 435 35.25 -16.47 22.53
C VAL A 435 35.53 -16.31 24.04
N MET A 436 34.52 -16.01 24.85
CA MET A 436 34.69 -15.91 26.31
C MET A 436 35.04 -17.27 26.94
N ASP A 437 34.44 -18.36 26.47
CA ASP A 437 34.76 -19.71 26.93
C ASP A 437 36.16 -20.15 26.52
N THR A 438 36.60 -19.83 25.30
CA THR A 438 37.97 -20.12 24.86
C THR A 438 39.00 -19.31 25.64
N LEU A 439 38.73 -18.04 25.93
CA LEU A 439 39.57 -17.22 26.81
C LEU A 439 39.62 -17.77 28.25
N ARG A 440 38.49 -18.22 28.81
CA ARG A 440 38.46 -18.88 30.13
C ARG A 440 39.26 -20.17 30.16
N ARG A 441 39.18 -21.01 29.11
CA ARG A 441 39.97 -22.25 29.01
C ARG A 441 41.46 -21.99 28.79
N ALA A 442 41.80 -20.97 28.01
CA ALA A 442 43.19 -20.55 27.81
C ALA A 442 43.80 -19.96 29.10
N GLY A 443 43.04 -19.18 29.86
CA GLY A 443 43.45 -18.66 31.17
C GLY A 443 43.61 -19.74 32.24
N ALA A 444 42.83 -20.83 32.17
CA ALA A 444 42.97 -21.97 33.08
C ALA A 444 44.18 -22.89 32.79
N THR A 445 44.92 -22.65 31.70
CA THR A 445 46.08 -23.48 31.31
C THR A 445 47.43 -22.75 31.40
N SER A 446 47.46 -21.48 31.84
CA SER A 446 48.71 -20.72 32.01
C SER A 446 49.13 -20.53 33.48
N ASP A 447 49.20 -21.63 34.24
CA ASP A 447 50.16 -21.74 35.34
C ASP A 447 51.56 -22.03 34.74
N SER A 448 52.15 -21.05 34.07
CA SER A 448 53.57 -21.05 33.70
C SER A 448 54.00 -19.71 33.08
N ALA A 449 54.50 -18.83 33.95
CA ALA A 449 55.59 -17.89 33.71
C ALA A 449 55.40 -16.79 32.64
N GLY A 450 55.00 -15.61 33.13
CA GLY A 450 55.72 -14.36 32.92
C GLY A 450 55.56 -13.62 31.59
N ALA A 451 54.78 -12.53 31.60
CA ALA A 451 55.19 -11.17 31.19
C ALA A 451 53.97 -10.27 30.82
N THR A 452 53.69 -9.29 31.71
CA THR A 452 53.52 -7.85 31.42
C THR A 452 52.35 -7.33 30.54
N ASP A 453 51.28 -6.89 31.24
CA ASP A 453 50.35 -5.73 31.01
C ASP A 453 49.57 -5.56 29.68
N PRO A 454 48.39 -4.85 29.66
CA PRO A 454 47.81 -3.99 30.71
C PRO A 454 46.31 -4.17 31.03
N ALA A 455 45.93 -3.65 32.20
CA ALA A 455 44.59 -3.23 32.63
C ALA A 455 43.55 -4.32 32.88
N GLU A 456 43.86 -5.21 33.82
CA GLU A 456 42.81 -5.88 34.62
C GLU A 456 42.09 -4.82 35.47
N GLU A 457 40.76 -4.85 35.44
CA GLU A 457 39.93 -4.03 36.31
C GLU A 457 40.27 -4.38 37.77
N GLU A 458 40.98 -3.50 38.47
CA GLU A 458 41.44 -3.71 39.85
C GLU A 458 40.23 -3.86 40.80
N GLU A 459 39.74 -5.09 40.95
CA GLU A 459 38.75 -5.42 41.97
C GLU A 459 39.37 -5.27 43.37
N LEU A 460 38.66 -4.60 44.27
CA LEU A 460 39.04 -4.48 45.67
C LEU A 460 38.96 -5.83 46.37
N THR A 461 40.02 -6.20 47.11
CA THR A 461 40.04 -7.42 47.92
C THR A 461 39.04 -7.33 49.08
N GLU A 462 38.57 -8.47 49.61
CA GLU A 462 37.64 -8.49 50.74
C GLU A 462 38.21 -7.79 51.99
N ILE A 463 39.53 -7.88 52.19
CA ILE A 463 40.24 -7.21 53.28
C ILE A 463 40.13 -5.69 53.11
N GLU A 464 40.33 -5.17 51.89
CA GLU A 464 40.25 -3.73 51.61
C GLU A 464 38.84 -3.19 51.77
N LYS A 465 37.83 -3.94 51.32
CA LYS A 465 36.42 -3.61 51.56
C LYS A 465 36.11 -3.56 53.06
N SER A 466 36.65 -4.48 53.85
CA SER A 466 36.48 -4.48 55.32
C SER A 466 37.16 -3.29 56.01
N ARG A 467 38.21 -2.73 55.40
CA ARG A 467 38.90 -1.51 55.86
C ARG A 467 38.19 -0.22 55.40
N GLY A 468 37.04 -0.34 54.74
CA GLY A 468 36.24 0.80 54.30
C GLY A 468 36.69 1.40 52.96
N ALA A 469 37.50 0.69 52.17
CA ALA A 469 37.87 1.12 50.84
C ALA A 469 36.69 0.96 49.86
N LEU A 470 36.52 1.95 48.98
CA LEU A 470 35.45 2.03 47.99
C LEU A 470 36.02 2.39 46.63
N LEU A 471 35.67 1.65 45.59
CA LEU A 471 36.01 1.98 44.21
C LEU A 471 34.92 2.93 43.67
N THR A 472 35.28 4.15 43.32
CA THR A 472 34.31 5.18 42.90
C THR A 472 34.91 6.17 41.91
N GLN A 473 34.05 6.95 41.26
CA GLN A 473 34.46 8.04 40.40
C GLN A 473 34.69 9.31 41.22
N VAL A 474 35.91 9.86 41.16
CA VAL A 474 36.32 11.05 41.90
C VAL A 474 36.58 12.20 40.93
N ALA A 475 35.92 13.32 41.16
CA ALA A 475 36.17 14.57 40.43
C ALA A 475 37.46 15.22 40.94
N VAL A 476 38.44 15.34 40.06
CA VAL A 476 39.78 15.89 40.33
C VAL A 476 40.03 17.05 39.37
N ARG A 477 40.71 18.10 39.83
CA ARG A 477 41.23 19.14 38.92
C ARG A 477 42.60 18.74 38.42
N VAL A 478 42.74 18.61 37.10
CA VAL A 478 44.02 18.39 36.41
C VAL A 478 44.25 19.62 35.53
N ASP A 479 45.34 20.35 35.77
CA ASP A 479 45.69 21.59 35.06
C ASP A 479 44.54 22.61 34.99
N GLY A 480 43.82 22.75 36.11
CA GLY A 480 42.71 23.70 36.25
C GLY A 480 41.38 23.26 35.62
N ARG A 481 41.34 22.13 34.92
CA ARG A 481 40.11 21.56 34.35
C ARG A 481 39.58 20.42 35.24
N PRO A 482 38.27 20.37 35.51
CA PRO A 482 37.67 19.22 36.19
C PRO A 482 37.72 17.98 35.27
N GLN A 483 38.23 16.88 35.80
CA GLN A 483 38.21 15.55 35.19
C GLN A 483 37.68 14.55 36.20
N THR A 484 36.93 13.57 35.73
CA THR A 484 36.46 12.44 36.55
C THR A 484 37.37 11.25 36.31
N ILE A 485 37.96 10.72 37.37
CA ILE A 485 38.82 9.53 37.30
C ILE A 485 38.21 8.42 38.17
N SER A 486 38.34 7.16 37.75
CA SER A 486 38.06 6.02 38.61
C SER A 486 39.21 5.87 39.61
N GLY A 487 38.91 5.70 40.90
CA GLY A 487 39.94 5.52 41.92
C GLY A 487 39.40 4.94 43.21
N VAL A 488 40.31 4.46 44.05
CA VAL A 488 39.98 3.89 45.36
C VAL A 488 39.99 4.98 46.42
N VAL A 489 38.90 5.10 47.18
CA VAL A 489 38.78 6.01 48.31
C VAL A 489 38.75 5.18 49.59
N MET A 490 39.57 5.55 50.59
CA MET A 490 39.60 4.88 51.89
C MET A 490 39.70 5.90 53.04
N PRO A 491 39.37 5.50 54.29
CA PRO A 491 39.62 6.33 55.47
C PRO A 491 41.12 6.65 55.62
N ASP A 492 41.46 7.87 56.03
CA ASP A 492 42.83 8.26 56.33
C ASP A 492 43.36 7.38 57.49
N PRO A 493 44.51 6.70 57.33
CA PRO A 493 45.10 5.87 58.39
C PRO A 493 45.37 6.64 59.68
N ASP A 494 45.60 7.96 59.60
CA ASP A 494 45.88 8.81 60.76
C ASP A 494 44.62 9.52 61.32
N ASP A 495 43.54 9.64 60.53
CA ASP A 495 42.27 10.28 60.92
C ASP A 495 41.07 9.64 60.20
N SER A 496 40.47 8.60 60.82
CA SER A 496 39.36 7.84 60.24
C SER A 496 38.09 8.64 59.93
N LYS A 497 38.00 9.91 60.34
CA LYS A 497 36.89 10.81 59.99
C LYS A 497 37.06 11.47 58.61
N ARG A 498 38.23 11.34 57.99
CA ARG A 498 38.55 11.89 56.68
C ARG A 498 38.76 10.78 55.67
N MET A 499 38.40 11.05 54.43
CA MET A 499 38.57 10.13 53.32
C MET A 499 39.70 10.63 52.43
N VAL A 500 40.54 9.71 51.96
CA VAL A 500 41.68 9.99 51.08
C VAL A 500 41.60 9.13 49.82
N LEU A 501 42.11 9.66 48.73
CA LEU A 501 42.35 8.88 47.53
C LEU A 501 43.56 7.97 47.79
N ALA A 502 43.45 6.69 47.46
CA ALA A 502 44.48 5.67 47.66
C ALA A 502 44.99 5.10 46.34
N GLU A 503 46.22 4.64 46.37
CA GLU A 503 46.87 3.90 45.28
C GLU A 503 47.52 2.64 45.88
N ARG A 504 47.63 1.57 45.09
CA ARG A 504 48.39 0.39 45.53
C ARG A 504 49.87 0.71 45.48
N ASP A 505 50.56 0.48 46.59
CA ASP A 505 52.01 0.56 46.63
C ASP A 505 52.60 -0.58 45.79
N PRO A 506 53.41 -0.31 44.75
CA PRO A 506 53.92 -1.34 43.85
C PRO A 506 54.86 -2.35 44.54
N GLU A 507 55.46 -1.99 45.68
CA GLU A 507 56.37 -2.88 46.41
C GLU A 507 55.63 -3.82 47.38
N SER A 508 54.60 -3.31 48.08
CA SER A 508 53.87 -4.08 49.10
C SER A 508 52.51 -4.63 48.64
N GLY A 509 51.93 -4.07 47.59
CA GLY A 509 50.58 -4.38 47.11
C GLY A 509 49.46 -3.81 48.01
N GLU A 510 49.80 -3.19 49.13
CA GLU A 510 48.82 -2.60 50.06
C GLU A 510 48.30 -1.24 49.55
N LEU A 511 47.05 -0.93 49.87
CA LEU A 511 46.49 0.40 49.60
C LEU A 511 47.13 1.44 50.52
N VAL A 512 47.82 2.41 49.93
CA VAL A 512 48.42 3.54 50.62
C VAL A 512 47.76 4.84 50.17
N ALA A 513 47.64 5.80 51.09
CA ALA A 513 47.07 7.10 50.79
C ALA A 513 47.94 7.85 49.77
N GLN A 514 47.34 8.25 48.64
CA GLN A 514 48.02 8.94 47.56
C GLN A 514 48.51 10.32 48.03
N LYS A 515 49.80 10.59 47.81
CA LYS A 515 50.44 11.86 48.19
C LYS A 515 50.77 12.69 46.96
N ARG A 516 50.37 13.96 46.95
CA ARG A 516 50.81 14.94 45.94
C ARG A 516 51.56 16.08 46.61
N LYS A 517 52.79 16.36 46.18
CA LYS A 517 53.68 17.37 46.81
C LYS A 517 53.79 17.18 48.34
N ARG A 518 53.92 15.91 48.79
CA ARG A 518 54.00 15.49 50.22
C ARG A 518 52.74 15.74 51.07
N ARG A 519 51.59 16.06 50.48
CA ARG A 519 50.30 16.18 51.19
C ARG A 519 49.35 15.07 50.74
N LEU A 520 48.57 14.54 51.69
CA LEU A 520 47.52 13.55 51.41
C LEU A 520 46.41 14.17 50.56
N ARG A 521 45.87 13.40 49.62
CA ARG A 521 44.77 13.84 48.76
C ARG A 521 43.43 13.53 49.40
N TYR A 522 42.94 14.47 50.20
CA TYR A 522 41.61 14.36 50.81
C TYR A 522 40.50 14.47 49.77
N VAL A 523 39.44 13.68 49.98
CA VAL A 523 38.22 13.70 49.20
C VAL A 523 37.02 13.93 50.11
N ASN A 524 36.03 14.66 49.61
CA ASN A 524 34.74 14.86 50.28
C ASN A 524 33.63 14.27 49.43
N GLN A 525 32.67 13.62 50.11
CA GLN A 525 31.41 13.24 49.50
C GLN A 525 30.48 14.46 49.46
N LEU A 526 30.01 14.79 48.28
CA LEU A 526 29.03 15.84 48.05
C LEU A 526 27.62 15.33 48.41
N PRO A 527 26.63 16.22 48.64
CA PRO A 527 25.25 15.82 48.98
C PRO A 527 24.56 14.94 47.92
N ASP A 528 25.05 14.96 46.68
CA ASP A 528 24.57 14.13 45.57
C ASP A 528 25.18 12.72 45.55
N GLY A 529 26.06 12.40 46.51
CA GLY A 529 26.76 11.13 46.62
C GLY A 529 28.05 11.04 45.81
N SER A 530 28.38 12.05 44.99
CA SER A 530 29.62 12.09 44.21
C SER A 530 30.83 12.46 45.07
N TRP A 531 32.02 12.04 44.66
CA TRP A 531 33.26 12.30 45.39
C TRP A 531 34.09 13.37 44.70
N GLN A 532 34.58 14.36 45.47
CA GLN A 532 35.42 15.44 44.96
C GLN A 532 36.72 15.54 45.75
N ALA A 533 37.85 15.56 45.05
CA ALA A 533 39.13 15.83 45.68
C ALA A 533 39.23 17.29 46.12
N LEU A 534 39.52 17.50 47.41
CA LEU A 534 39.74 18.82 48.00
C LEU A 534 41.08 19.45 47.57
N THR A 535 42.00 18.62 47.09
CA THR A 535 43.33 19.03 46.62
C THR A 535 43.52 18.66 45.15
N GLY A 536 43.35 19.68 44.30
CA GLY A 536 43.64 19.64 42.87
C GLY A 536 45.09 19.95 42.52
#